data_AF-A0A1G6BHM5-F1
#
_entry.id   AF-A0A1G6BHM5-F1
#
_cell.length_a   1.000
_cell.length_b   1.000
_cell.length_c   1.000
_cell.angle_alpha   90.00
_cell.angle_beta   90.00
_cell.angle_gamma   90.00
#
_symmetry.space_group_name_H-M   'P 1'
#
loop_
_entity.id
_entity.type
_entity.pdbx_description
1 polymer ?
#
loop_
_entity_poly.entity_id
_entity_poly.type
_entity_poly.pdbx_seq_one_letter_code
_entity_poly.pdbx_strand_id
1 'polypeptide(L)'
;MIALNILAVAIGIGLFFTLLLTTTLGLAAGGLVVPGYVALQLTDPLSLSLTLLAAFVTYLVVKIVASFVIVYGRRQTIIMILTGYIIAGLLDLLLGHLVTWVDLQMVAGSDNAQAHVQTLESGFMMAVMESSIIGYIIPGLIAIWFERQGVLQTLCGLAVTAVLVRLALIALMPESLQMYEASRAFQMPGW
;
A
#
# COMPACT_ATOMS: atom_id res chain seq x y z
N MET A 1 17.78 -4.69 -11.87
CA MET A 1 18.75 -4.06 -10.93
C MET A 1 18.39 -2.62 -10.59
N ILE A 2 17.92 -1.80 -11.53
CA ILE A 2 17.58 -0.38 -11.32
C ILE A 2 16.46 -0.19 -10.28
N ALA A 3 15.37 -0.98 -10.35
CA ALA A 3 14.24 -0.91 -9.40
C ALA A 3 14.65 -1.21 -7.94
N LEU A 4 15.56 -2.15 -7.73
CA LEU A 4 16.10 -2.47 -6.39
C LEU A 4 16.92 -1.30 -5.84
N ASN A 5 17.63 -0.57 -6.70
CA ASN A 5 18.44 0.57 -6.30
C ASN A 5 17.57 1.77 -5.88
N ILE A 6 16.55 2.13 -6.68
CA ILE A 6 15.64 3.23 -6.33
C ILE A 6 14.82 2.92 -5.07
N LEU A 7 14.41 1.67 -4.89
CA LEU A 7 13.70 1.23 -3.69
C LEU A 7 14.57 1.33 -2.44
N ALA A 8 15.82 0.86 -2.50
CA ALA A 8 16.76 0.98 -1.39
C ALA A 8 17.03 2.46 -1.04
N VAL A 9 17.21 3.32 -2.05
CA VAL A 9 17.39 4.77 -1.87
C VAL A 9 16.14 5.40 -1.24
N ALA A 10 14.94 5.06 -1.73
CA ALA A 10 13.68 5.57 -1.20
C ALA A 10 13.48 5.17 0.27
N ILE A 11 13.82 3.94 0.64
CA ILE A 11 13.82 3.48 2.04
C ILE A 11 14.83 4.26 2.87
N GLY A 12 16.05 4.48 2.37
CA GLY A 12 17.08 5.24 3.07
C GLY A 12 16.68 6.70 3.32
N ILE A 13 16.14 7.37 2.31
CA ILE A 13 15.60 8.73 2.42
C ILE A 13 14.38 8.76 3.35
N GLY A 14 13.50 7.76 3.25
CA GLY A 14 12.35 7.59 4.14
C GLY A 14 12.74 7.45 5.61
N LEU A 15 13.78 6.66 5.89
CA LEU A 15 14.33 6.51 7.22
C LEU A 15 14.87 7.83 7.76
N PHE A 16 15.62 8.59 6.94
CA PHE A 16 16.12 9.91 7.31
C PHE A 16 14.98 10.88 7.69
N PHE A 17 13.97 11.04 6.82
CA PHE A 17 12.86 11.94 7.10
C PHE A 17 11.98 11.47 8.25
N THR A 18 11.79 10.16 8.41
CA THR A 18 11.04 9.62 9.55
C THR A 18 11.73 9.93 10.87
N LEU A 19 13.06 9.79 10.93
CA LEU A 19 13.82 10.18 12.11
C LEU A 19 13.72 11.69 12.37
N LEU A 20 13.88 12.52 11.33
CA LEU A 20 13.74 13.98 11.45
C LEU A 20 12.36 14.38 11.96
N LEU A 21 11.29 13.78 11.43
CA LEU A 21 9.91 14.06 11.88
C LEU A 21 9.65 13.55 13.30
N THR A 22 10.21 12.38 13.64
CA THR A 22 10.05 11.83 14.99
C THR A 22 10.78 12.70 16.02
N THR A 23 11.94 13.27 15.69
CA THR A 23 12.68 14.14 16.61
C THR A 23 12.10 15.55 16.71
N THR A 24 11.54 16.10 15.62
CA THR A 24 11.02 17.48 15.61
C THR A 24 9.55 17.58 16.02
N LEU A 25 8.71 16.64 15.58
CA LEU A 25 7.25 16.68 15.78
C LEU A 25 6.74 15.55 16.68
N GLY A 26 7.56 14.55 17.01
CA GLY A 26 7.11 13.35 17.75
C GLY A 26 6.20 12.43 16.94
N LEU A 27 6.09 12.65 15.62
CA LEU A 27 5.23 11.86 14.73
C LEU A 27 6.05 10.76 14.03
N ALA A 28 5.64 9.51 14.21
CA ALA A 28 6.29 8.38 13.57
C ALA A 28 5.48 7.88 12.36
N ALA A 29 6.15 7.74 11.23
CA ALA A 29 5.52 7.50 9.94
C ALA A 29 5.35 6.01 9.60
N GLY A 30 4.65 5.25 10.45
CA GLY A 30 4.23 3.89 10.08
C GLY A 30 5.36 2.84 9.94
N GLY A 31 6.61 3.18 10.28
CA GLY A 31 7.75 2.24 10.36
C GLY A 31 9.01 2.73 9.67
N LEU A 32 10.11 1.99 9.86
CA LEU A 32 11.42 2.34 9.29
C LEU A 32 11.47 2.28 7.76
N VAL A 33 10.62 1.46 7.15
CA VAL A 33 10.68 1.10 5.72
C VAL A 33 9.50 1.63 4.92
N VAL A 34 8.33 1.73 5.56
CA VAL A 34 7.04 2.04 4.92
C VAL A 34 7.00 3.38 4.16
N PRO A 35 7.48 4.52 4.69
CA PRO A 35 7.33 5.81 4.00
C PRO A 35 8.09 5.86 2.68
N GLY A 36 9.20 5.12 2.56
CA GLY A 36 9.93 4.98 1.29
C GLY A 36 9.12 4.22 0.23
N TYR A 37 8.44 3.14 0.62
CA TYR A 37 7.55 2.40 -0.28
C TYR A 37 6.33 3.22 -0.68
N VAL A 38 5.70 3.89 0.29
CA VAL A 38 4.52 4.72 0.05
C VAL A 38 4.86 5.88 -0.88
N ALA A 39 6.05 6.50 -0.74
CA ALA A 39 6.51 7.56 -1.64
C ALA A 39 6.60 7.12 -3.11
N LEU A 40 7.06 5.89 -3.37
CA LEU A 40 7.11 5.36 -4.73
C LEU A 40 5.72 5.08 -5.31
N GLN A 41 4.75 4.73 -4.46
CA GLN A 41 3.39 4.40 -4.86
C GLN A 41 2.41 5.58 -4.81
N LEU A 42 2.85 6.80 -4.52
CA LEU A 42 1.93 7.96 -4.43
C LEU A 42 1.19 8.27 -5.73
N THR A 43 1.73 7.87 -6.89
CA THR A 43 1.08 8.03 -8.19
C THR A 43 -0.03 7.03 -8.46
N ASP A 44 -0.14 5.99 -7.63
CA ASP A 44 -1.08 4.90 -7.82
C ASP A 44 -1.95 4.74 -6.55
N PRO A 45 -3.00 5.59 -6.43
CA PRO A 45 -3.76 5.75 -5.20
C PRO A 45 -4.56 4.51 -4.82
N LEU A 46 -4.91 3.66 -5.80
CA LEU A 46 -5.69 2.45 -5.56
C LEU A 46 -4.86 1.45 -4.74
N SER A 47 -3.66 1.11 -5.20
CA SER A 47 -2.71 0.23 -4.49
C SER A 47 -2.38 0.73 -3.08
N LEU A 48 -2.20 2.05 -2.92
CA LEU A 48 -1.97 2.66 -1.62
C LEU A 48 -3.20 2.54 -0.70
N SER A 49 -4.39 2.81 -1.22
CA SER A 49 -5.63 2.70 -0.45
C SER A 49 -5.91 1.27 0.00
N LEU A 50 -5.66 0.26 -0.86
CA LEU A 50 -5.77 -1.16 -0.53
C LEU A 50 -4.77 -1.56 0.56
N THR A 51 -3.54 -1.08 0.49
CA THR A 51 -2.51 -1.35 1.49
C THR A 51 -2.88 -0.72 2.84
N LEU A 52 -3.39 0.51 2.85
CA LEU A 52 -3.88 1.17 4.07
C LEU A 52 -5.13 0.49 4.64
N LEU A 53 -6.04 0.04 3.78
CA LEU A 53 -7.22 -0.73 4.18
C LEU A 53 -6.80 -2.06 4.79
N ALA A 54 -5.88 -2.79 4.16
CA ALA A 54 -5.31 -4.01 4.71
C ALA A 54 -4.69 -3.76 6.09
N ALA A 55 -3.91 -2.68 6.25
CA ALA A 55 -3.31 -2.32 7.54
C ALA A 55 -4.37 -2.02 8.61
N PHE A 56 -5.43 -1.31 8.23
CA PHE A 56 -6.54 -0.99 9.14
C PHE A 56 -7.31 -2.25 9.56
N VAL A 57 -7.58 -3.17 8.63
CA VAL A 57 -8.21 -4.46 8.91
C VAL A 57 -7.32 -5.30 9.82
N THR A 58 -6.02 -5.39 9.54
CA THR A 58 -5.05 -6.09 10.41
C THR A 58 -5.07 -5.53 11.81
N TYR A 59 -5.01 -4.20 11.95
CA TYR A 59 -5.10 -3.52 13.24
C TYR A 59 -6.38 -3.91 13.98
N LEU A 60 -7.53 -3.85 13.32
CA LEU A 60 -8.83 -4.16 13.93
C LEU A 60 -8.92 -5.62 14.36
N VAL A 61 -8.50 -6.56 13.50
CA VAL A 61 -8.49 -8.00 13.80
C VAL A 61 -7.63 -8.29 15.02
N VAL A 62 -6.40 -7.79 15.04
CA VAL A 62 -5.48 -8.05 16.17
C VAL A 62 -5.97 -7.38 17.44
N LYS A 63 -6.56 -6.19 17.36
CA LYS A 63 -7.14 -5.49 18.51
C LYS A 63 -8.32 -6.26 19.13
N ILE A 64 -9.18 -6.82 18.28
CA ILE A 64 -10.29 -7.68 18.73
C ILE A 64 -9.71 -8.94 19.39
N VAL A 65 -8.76 -9.62 18.75
CA VAL A 65 -8.13 -10.83 19.31
C VAL A 65 -7.42 -10.55 20.63
N ALA A 66 -6.70 -9.43 20.74
CA ALA A 66 -6.00 -9.02 21.96
C ALA A 66 -6.97 -8.66 23.10
N SER A 67 -8.24 -8.37 22.79
CA SER A 67 -9.29 -8.21 23.81
C SER A 67 -9.72 -9.54 24.41
N PHE A 68 -9.60 -10.65 23.68
CA PHE A 68 -9.98 -11.99 24.16
C PHE A 68 -8.80 -12.78 24.71
N VAL A 69 -7.62 -12.59 24.13
CA VAL A 69 -6.38 -13.27 24.53
C VAL A 69 -5.42 -12.22 25.05
N ILE A 70 -4.85 -12.44 26.25
CA ILE A 70 -3.84 -11.57 26.85
C ILE A 70 -2.56 -11.62 25.98
N VAL A 71 -2.50 -10.78 24.95
CA VAL A 71 -1.38 -10.65 24.03
C VAL A 71 -0.85 -9.22 24.14
N TYR A 72 0.10 -9.01 25.05
CA TYR A 72 0.75 -7.72 25.26
C TYR A 72 2.25 -7.76 24.95
N GLY A 73 2.82 -6.60 24.62
CA GLY A 73 4.25 -6.41 24.44
C GLY A 73 4.81 -6.99 23.14
N ARG A 74 5.96 -7.67 23.20
CA ARG A 74 6.70 -8.14 21.99
C ARG A 74 5.91 -9.14 21.14
N ARG A 75 5.04 -9.95 21.76
CA ARG A 75 4.24 -10.97 21.04
C ARG A 75 3.19 -10.32 20.14
N GLN A 76 2.62 -9.21 20.59
CA GLN A 76 1.65 -8.42 19.82
C GLN A 76 2.26 -7.89 18.52
N THR A 77 3.53 -7.47 18.54
CA THR A 77 4.25 -7.00 17.34
C THR A 77 4.37 -8.10 16.28
N ILE A 78 4.74 -9.32 16.67
CA ILE A 78 4.88 -10.44 15.74
C ILE A 78 3.51 -10.83 15.17
N ILE A 79 2.48 -10.86 16.01
CA ILE A 79 1.11 -11.17 15.60
C ILE A 79 0.59 -10.13 14.61
N MET A 80 0.84 -8.83 14.84
CA MET A 80 0.52 -7.78 13.87
C MET A 80 1.17 -8.01 12.51
N ILE A 81 2.45 -8.37 12.48
CA ILE A 81 3.16 -8.64 11.21
C ILE A 81 2.58 -9.87 10.50
N LEU A 82 2.37 -10.97 11.22
CA LEU A 82 1.83 -12.21 10.65
C LEU A 82 0.39 -12.04 10.15
N THR A 83 -0.47 -11.41 10.95
CA THR A 83 -1.84 -11.11 10.54
C THR A 83 -1.85 -10.12 9.38
N GLY A 84 -0.94 -9.15 9.35
CA GLY A 84 -0.74 -8.24 8.23
C GLY A 84 -0.45 -8.97 6.92
N TYR A 85 0.51 -9.89 6.97
CA TYR A 85 0.87 -10.74 5.84
C TYR A 85 -0.32 -11.59 5.34
N ILE A 86 -1.05 -12.22 6.27
CA ILE A 86 -2.20 -13.05 5.92
C ILE A 86 -3.33 -12.22 5.31
N ILE A 87 -3.66 -11.07 5.91
CA ILE A 87 -4.74 -10.19 5.42
C ILE A 87 -4.38 -9.63 4.05
N ALA A 88 -3.13 -9.20 3.85
CA ALA A 88 -2.67 -8.75 2.54
C ALA A 88 -2.78 -9.86 1.49
N GLY A 89 -2.28 -11.07 1.78
CA GLY A 89 -2.38 -12.22 0.87
C GLY A 89 -3.82 -12.61 0.57
N LEU A 90 -4.69 -12.58 1.57
CA LEU A 90 -6.11 -12.87 1.41
C LEU A 90 -6.81 -11.82 0.55
N LEU A 91 -6.47 -10.54 0.72
CA LEU A 91 -7.08 -9.45 -0.03
C LEU A 91 -6.64 -9.50 -1.50
N ASP A 92 -5.35 -9.73 -1.79
CA ASP A 92 -4.89 -9.91 -3.18
C ASP A 92 -5.57 -11.11 -3.85
N LEU A 93 -5.74 -12.23 -3.14
CA LEU A 93 -6.45 -13.40 -3.66
C LEU A 93 -7.94 -13.10 -3.90
N LEU A 94 -8.58 -12.40 -2.97
CA LEU A 94 -9.98 -12.01 -3.07
C LEU A 94 -10.21 -11.07 -4.25
N LEU A 95 -9.35 -10.06 -4.43
CA LEU A 95 -9.41 -9.14 -5.58
C LEU A 95 -9.25 -9.90 -6.90
N GLY A 96 -8.26 -10.79 -7.00
CA GLY A 96 -8.08 -11.63 -8.18
C GLY A 96 -9.32 -12.48 -8.47
N HIS A 97 -9.94 -13.05 -7.44
CA HIS A 97 -11.17 -13.83 -7.61
C HIS A 97 -12.34 -12.95 -8.06
N LEU A 98 -12.57 -11.79 -7.42
CA LEU A 98 -13.64 -10.86 -7.79
C LEU A 98 -13.53 -10.41 -9.25
N VAL A 99 -12.31 -10.10 -9.70
CA VAL A 99 -12.07 -9.71 -11.09
C VAL A 99 -12.49 -10.82 -12.05
N THR A 100 -12.05 -12.06 -11.83
CA THR A 100 -12.39 -13.16 -12.75
C THR A 100 -13.89 -13.47 -12.79
N TRP A 101 -14.60 -13.35 -11.66
CA TRP A 101 -16.06 -13.50 -11.63
C TRP A 101 -16.76 -12.43 -12.45
N VAL A 102 -16.32 -11.18 -12.33
CA VAL A 102 -16.90 -10.05 -13.07
C VAL A 102 -16.64 -10.20 -14.56
N ASP A 103 -15.42 -10.57 -14.98
CA ASP A 103 -15.09 -10.81 -16.39
C ASP A 103 -15.98 -11.91 -17.00
N LEU A 104 -16.20 -13.01 -16.27
CA LEU A 104 -17.08 -14.10 -16.72
C LEU A 104 -18.54 -13.65 -16.88
N GLN A 105 -19.02 -12.77 -16.01
CA GLN A 105 -20.38 -12.24 -16.09
C GLN A 105 -20.53 -11.25 -17.26
N MET A 106 -19.48 -10.47 -17.57
CA MET A 106 -19.44 -9.61 -18.75
C MET A 106 -19.42 -10.42 -20.07
N VAL A 107 -18.68 -11.52 -20.12
CA VAL A 107 -18.65 -12.43 -21.29
C VAL A 107 -19.98 -13.17 -21.47
N ALA A 108 -20.69 -13.49 -20.38
CA ALA A 108 -21.99 -14.16 -20.43
C ALA A 108 -23.18 -13.25 -20.75
N GLY A 109 -23.03 -11.92 -20.65
CA GLY A 109 -24.10 -10.92 -20.77
C GLY A 109 -24.18 -10.15 -22.09
N SER A 110 -23.45 -10.58 -23.14
CA SER A 110 -23.39 -9.87 -24.43
C SER A 110 -24.67 -10.01 -25.26
N ASP A 111 -25.76 -9.36 -24.83
CA ASP A 111 -26.88 -8.96 -25.68
C ASP A 111 -26.87 -7.42 -25.86
N ASN A 112 -26.90 -7.01 -27.13
CA ASN A 112 -26.42 -5.72 -27.62
C ASN A 112 -27.31 -4.51 -27.21
N ALA A 113 -27.02 -3.81 -26.10
CA ALA A 113 -27.59 -2.45 -25.85
C ALA A 113 -26.90 -1.56 -24.78
N GLN A 114 -25.81 -1.96 -24.11
CA GLN A 114 -25.32 -1.29 -22.89
C GLN A 114 -23.94 -0.59 -23.00
N ALA A 115 -23.51 -0.24 -24.22
CA ALA A 115 -22.14 0.16 -24.56
C ALA A 115 -21.59 1.47 -23.92
N HIS A 116 -22.38 2.23 -23.16
CA HIS A 116 -21.89 3.47 -22.50
C HIS A 116 -21.61 3.33 -21.00
N VAL A 117 -22.11 2.28 -20.34
CA VAL A 117 -21.83 2.00 -18.92
C VAL A 117 -20.65 1.05 -18.76
N GLN A 118 -20.44 0.15 -19.74
CA GLN A 118 -19.31 -0.78 -19.78
C GLN A 118 -17.92 -0.10 -19.84
N THR A 119 -17.82 1.12 -20.38
CA THR A 119 -16.53 1.82 -20.56
C THR A 119 -15.99 2.47 -19.28
N LEU A 120 -16.85 2.75 -18.29
CA LEU A 120 -16.42 3.23 -16.97
C LEU A 120 -16.11 2.05 -16.03
N GLU A 121 -16.86 0.95 -16.15
CA GLU A 121 -16.57 -0.29 -15.44
C GLU A 121 -15.24 -0.90 -15.90
N SER A 122 -14.90 -0.80 -17.19
CA SER A 122 -13.63 -1.31 -17.72
C SER A 122 -12.40 -0.56 -17.16
N GLY A 123 -12.49 0.75 -16.94
CA GLY A 123 -11.40 1.55 -16.37
C GLY A 123 -11.15 1.23 -14.89
N PHE A 124 -12.21 1.03 -14.11
CA PHE A 124 -12.10 0.60 -12.72
C PHE A 124 -11.58 -0.84 -12.62
N MET A 125 -12.09 -1.76 -13.45
CA MET A 125 -11.63 -3.14 -13.50
C MET A 125 -10.15 -3.24 -13.91
N MET A 126 -9.70 -2.45 -14.89
CA MET A 126 -8.29 -2.32 -15.27
C MET A 126 -7.44 -1.84 -14.08
N ALA A 127 -7.90 -0.82 -13.35
CA ALA A 127 -7.19 -0.30 -12.19
C ALA A 127 -7.12 -1.32 -11.03
N VAL A 128 -8.16 -2.15 -10.84
CA VAL A 128 -8.16 -3.23 -9.85
C VAL A 128 -7.21 -4.36 -10.26
N MET A 129 -7.14 -4.70 -11.56
CA MET A 129 -6.20 -5.70 -12.09
C MET A 129 -4.74 -5.26 -11.97
N GLU A 130 -4.46 -3.96 -12.14
CA GLU A 130 -3.12 -3.40 -12.01
C GLU A 130 -2.72 -3.18 -10.54
N SER A 131 -3.71 -2.96 -9.67
CA SER A 131 -3.44 -2.75 -8.26
C SER A 131 -2.94 -4.01 -7.58
N SER A 132 -1.81 -3.88 -6.90
CA SER A 132 -1.26 -4.95 -6.08
C SER A 132 -0.88 -4.37 -4.73
N ILE A 133 -1.18 -5.11 -3.66
CA ILE A 133 -0.83 -4.67 -2.31
C ILE A 133 0.70 -4.56 -2.21
N ILE A 134 1.14 -3.44 -1.64
CA ILE A 134 2.55 -3.09 -1.62
C ILE A 134 3.26 -3.94 -0.58
N GLY A 135 3.73 -5.12 -0.97
CA GLY A 135 4.48 -6.03 -0.10
C GLY A 135 3.67 -6.52 1.10
N TYR A 136 3.52 -7.83 1.23
CA TYR A 136 2.66 -8.44 2.25
C TYR A 136 3.02 -8.06 3.71
N ILE A 137 4.26 -7.65 3.99
CA ILE A 137 4.70 -7.27 5.35
C ILE A 137 4.30 -5.82 5.70
N ILE A 138 4.15 -4.93 4.72
CA ILE A 138 3.96 -3.48 4.95
C ILE A 138 2.66 -3.18 5.71
N PRO A 139 1.50 -3.77 5.37
CA PRO A 139 0.28 -3.58 6.15
C PRO A 139 0.45 -3.91 7.63
N GLY A 140 1.18 -4.98 7.94
CA GLY A 140 1.49 -5.38 9.31
C GLY A 140 2.39 -4.38 10.03
N LEU A 141 3.38 -3.81 9.33
CA LEU A 141 4.22 -2.74 9.89
C LEU A 141 3.38 -1.50 10.22
N ILE A 142 2.50 -1.06 9.31
CA ILE A 142 1.61 0.10 9.55
C ILE A 142 0.69 -0.17 10.74
N ALA A 143 0.11 -1.37 10.82
CA ALA A 143 -0.78 -1.77 11.91
C ALA A 143 -0.12 -1.69 13.29
N ILE A 144 1.18 -2.00 13.39
CA ILE A 144 1.95 -1.82 14.63
C ILE A 144 1.94 -0.36 15.09
N TRP A 145 2.06 0.60 14.16
CA TRP A 145 2.07 2.02 14.51
C TRP A 145 0.67 2.57 14.78
N PHE A 146 -0.36 2.04 14.13
CA PHE A 146 -1.76 2.32 14.51
C PHE A 146 -2.03 1.99 15.97
N GLU A 147 -1.48 0.88 16.48
CA GLU A 147 -1.60 0.52 17.89
C GLU A 147 -0.77 1.41 18.81
N ARG A 148 0.44 1.80 18.40
CA ARG A 148 1.35 2.58 19.26
C ARG A 148 1.02 4.06 19.33
N GLN A 149 0.61 4.66 18.21
CA GLN A 149 0.47 6.10 18.07
C GLN A 149 -0.96 6.55 17.76
N GLY A 150 -1.83 5.61 17.38
CA GLY A 150 -3.17 5.92 16.88
C GLY A 150 -3.19 5.99 15.35
N VAL A 151 -4.38 5.73 14.79
CA VAL A 151 -4.58 5.62 13.34
C VAL A 151 -4.34 6.96 12.66
N LEU A 152 -4.94 8.03 13.17
CA LEU A 152 -4.90 9.35 12.54
C LEU A 152 -3.47 9.93 12.54
N GLN A 153 -2.78 9.83 13.67
CA GLN A 153 -1.40 10.32 13.80
C GLN A 153 -0.45 9.57 12.86
N THR A 154 -0.59 8.25 12.76
CA THR A 154 0.22 7.44 11.85
C THR A 154 -0.06 7.80 10.39
N LEU A 155 -1.32 7.99 10.00
CA LEU A 155 -1.69 8.38 8.64
C LEU A 155 -1.16 9.77 8.28
N CYS A 156 -1.30 10.75 9.17
CA CYS A 156 -0.76 12.10 8.94
C CYS A 156 0.77 12.07 8.84
N GLY A 157 1.46 11.36 9.74
CA GLY A 157 2.92 11.22 9.71
C GLY A 157 3.41 10.51 8.44
N LEU A 158 2.71 9.44 8.04
CA LEU A 158 2.99 8.70 6.82
C LEU A 158 2.79 9.56 5.57
N ALA A 159 1.69 10.32 5.50
CA ALA A 159 1.42 11.21 4.37
C ALA A 159 2.51 12.29 4.24
N VAL A 160 2.86 12.97 5.34
CA VAL A 160 3.87 14.03 5.32
C VAL A 160 5.23 13.48 4.92
N THR A 161 5.68 12.39 5.56
CA THR A 161 6.97 11.78 5.22
C THR A 161 7.01 11.23 3.80
N ALA A 162 5.96 10.56 3.32
CA ALA A 162 5.93 10.04 1.95
C ALA A 162 6.04 11.16 0.92
N VAL A 163 5.35 12.29 1.15
CA VAL A 163 5.46 13.49 0.29
C VAL A 163 6.88 14.05 0.34
N LEU A 164 7.50 14.18 1.52
CA LEU A 164 8.88 14.66 1.65
C LEU A 164 9.89 13.76 0.93
N VAL A 165 9.75 12.43 1.08
CA VAL A 165 10.58 11.45 0.38
C VAL A 165 10.39 11.58 -1.12
N ARG A 166 9.14 11.71 -1.59
CA ARG A 166 8.83 11.86 -3.01
C ARG A 166 9.46 13.13 -3.58
N LEU A 167 9.36 14.26 -2.87
CA LEU A 167 10.01 15.50 -3.27
C LEU A 167 11.53 15.38 -3.31
N ALA A 168 12.13 14.69 -2.32
CA ALA A 168 13.57 14.44 -2.31
C ALA A 168 14.01 13.55 -3.46
N LEU A 169 13.24 12.51 -3.82
CA LEU A 169 13.52 11.66 -4.97
C LEU A 169 13.45 12.45 -6.28
N ILE A 170 12.43 13.30 -6.44
CA ILE A 170 12.31 14.20 -7.60
C ILE A 170 13.52 15.14 -7.70
N ALA A 171 14.01 15.67 -6.57
CA ALA A 171 15.13 16.60 -6.55
C ALA A 171 16.51 15.92 -6.77
N LEU A 172 16.71 14.71 -6.23
CA LEU A 172 18.00 14.03 -6.24
C LEU A 172 18.18 13.08 -7.41
N MET A 173 17.13 12.36 -7.81
CA MET A 173 17.20 11.32 -8.84
C MET A 173 15.95 11.32 -9.76
N PRO A 174 15.71 12.41 -10.51
CA PRO A 174 14.53 12.53 -11.36
C PRO A 174 14.46 11.45 -12.45
N GLU A 175 15.59 11.19 -13.13
CA GLU A 175 15.68 10.22 -14.23
C GLU A 175 15.33 8.79 -13.78
N SER A 176 15.80 8.36 -12.59
CA SER A 176 15.54 7.00 -12.10
C SER A 176 14.10 6.82 -11.62
N LEU A 177 13.48 7.88 -11.07
CA LEU A 177 12.07 7.88 -10.70
C LEU A 177 11.17 7.82 -11.94
N GLN A 178 11.47 8.61 -12.98
CA GLN A 178 10.74 8.56 -14.25
C GLN A 178 10.87 7.20 -14.93
N MET A 179 12.07 6.60 -14.91
CA MET A 179 12.27 5.25 -15.45
C MET A 179 11.48 4.19 -14.66
N TYR A 180 11.38 4.34 -13.33
CA TYR A 180 10.56 3.48 -12.48
C TYR A 180 9.07 3.59 -12.81
N GLU A 181 8.55 4.81 -13.00
CA GLU A 181 7.16 5.05 -13.40
C GLU A 181 6.87 4.53 -14.80
N ALA A 182 7.77 4.78 -15.76
CA ALA A 182 7.65 4.25 -17.12
C ALA A 182 7.63 2.72 -17.14
N SER A 183 8.42 2.07 -16.27
CA SER A 183 8.44 0.61 -16.14
C SER A 183 7.14 0.05 -15.57
N ARG A 184 6.45 0.80 -14.69
CA ARG A 184 5.11 0.43 -14.21
C ARG A 184 4.05 0.67 -15.27
N ALA A 185 4.09 1.82 -15.95
CA ALA A 185 3.16 2.12 -17.03
C ALA A 185 3.23 1.10 -18.19
N PHE A 186 4.37 0.46 -18.40
CA PHE A 186 4.52 -0.59 -19.41
C PHE A 186 3.91 -1.95 -19.01
N GLN A 187 3.42 -2.11 -17.78
CA GLN A 187 2.67 -3.31 -17.36
C GLN A 187 1.18 -3.24 -17.73
N MET A 188 0.71 -2.19 -18.43
CA MET A 188 -0.64 -2.12 -19.00
C MET A 188 -0.84 -3.26 -20.01
N PRO A 189 -1.74 -4.25 -19.76
CA PRO A 189 -2.09 -5.22 -20.78
C PRO A 189 -2.96 -4.50 -21.83
N GLY A 190 -2.35 -4.06 -22.92
CA GLY A 190 -3.05 -3.28 -23.95
C GLY A 190 -2.25 -2.85 -25.18
N TRP A 191 -0.95 -3.15 -25.25
CA TRP A 191 -0.14 -3.06 -26.48
C TRP A 191 0.82 -4.24 -26.56
#